data_AF-A0A0A8XPU3-F1
#
_entry.id   AF-A0A0A8XPU3-F1
#
_cell.length_a   1.000
_cell.length_b   1.000
_cell.length_c   1.000
_cell.angle_alpha   90.00
_cell.angle_beta   90.00
_cell.angle_gamma   90.00
#
_symmetry.space_group_name_H-M   'P 1'
#
loop_
_entity.id
_entity.type
_entity.pdbx_description
1 polymer ?
#
loop_
_entity_poly.entity_id
_entity_poly.type
_entity_poly.pdbx_seq_one_letter_code
_entity_poly.pdbx_strand_id
1 'polypeptide(L)'
;MEGDPELIDDSEFYHQLLKEFLESCDRGASGSAFYALKKQQLKKRKLVDRRASKSRKIRYHVHEKITNFMAPVPMVLPPMTPKLFENLFGTGSQKSTTA
;
A
#
# COMPACT_ATOMS: atom_id res chain seq x y z
N MET A 1 19.06 38.95 -0.56
CA MET A 1 19.94 38.06 -1.32
C MET A 1 19.67 38.40 -2.77
N GLU A 2 20.39 39.41 -3.24
CA GLU A 2 20.21 40.03 -4.55
C GLU A 2 20.92 39.11 -5.56
N GLY A 3 20.20 38.68 -6.59
CA GLY A 3 20.73 37.75 -7.60
C GLY A 3 21.88 38.36 -8.39
N ASP A 4 22.72 37.50 -8.96
CA ASP A 4 23.86 37.88 -9.78
C ASP A 4 23.43 38.81 -10.93
N PRO A 5 23.97 40.05 -11.05
CA PRO A 5 23.56 41.02 -12.07
C PRO A 5 23.87 40.59 -13.51
N GLU A 6 24.70 39.56 -13.70
CA GLU A 6 24.98 38.97 -15.02
C GLU A 6 24.02 37.83 -15.39
N LEU A 7 23.16 37.40 -14.44
CA LEU A 7 22.21 36.30 -14.65
C LEU A 7 20.96 36.82 -15.38
N ILE A 8 20.92 36.53 -16.68
CA ILE A 8 19.78 36.84 -17.54
C ILE A 8 18.69 35.79 -17.32
N ASP A 9 17.51 36.20 -16.85
CA ASP A 9 16.32 35.33 -16.79
C ASP A 9 15.68 35.23 -18.19
N ASP A 10 16.28 34.38 -19.03
CA ASP A 10 15.82 34.11 -20.40
C ASP A 10 14.82 32.95 -20.46
N SER A 11 14.25 32.57 -19.32
CA SER A 11 13.37 31.41 -19.20
C SER A 11 12.21 31.47 -20.20
N GLU A 12 11.55 32.61 -20.35
CA GLU A 12 10.47 32.79 -21.32
C GLU A 12 10.92 32.62 -22.78
N PHE A 13 12.12 33.12 -23.11
CA PHE A 13 12.71 33.01 -24.44
C PHE A 13 13.10 31.56 -24.75
N TYR A 14 13.73 30.87 -23.80
CA TYR A 14 14.03 29.45 -23.89
C TYR A 14 12.76 28.61 -24.10
N HIS A 15 11.67 28.91 -23.39
CA HIS A 15 10.39 28.21 -23.57
C HIS A 15 9.79 28.42 -24.97
N GLN A 16 9.91 29.62 -25.55
CA GLN A 16 9.46 29.90 -26.92
C GLN A 16 10.28 29.10 -27.95
N LEU A 17 11.61 29.12 -27.84
CA LEU A 17 12.50 28.34 -28.72
C LEU A 17 12.23 26.84 -28.61
N LEU A 18 12.03 26.33 -27.39
CA LEU A 18 11.71 24.93 -27.15
C LEU A 18 10.36 24.56 -27.78
N LYS A 19 9.36 25.44 -27.71
CA LYS A 19 8.04 25.23 -28.31
C LYS A 19 8.14 25.19 -29.84
N GLU A 20 8.84 26.15 -30.45
CA GLU A 20 9.05 26.21 -31.90
C GLU A 20 9.85 24.99 -32.40
N PHE A 21 10.87 24.57 -31.66
CA PHE A 21 11.63 23.35 -31.94
C PHE A 21 10.75 22.09 -31.92
N LEU A 22 9.89 21.96 -30.91
CA LEU A 22 8.97 20.82 -30.81
C LEU A 22 7.88 20.84 -31.89
N GLU A 23 7.45 22.02 -32.35
CA GLU A 23 6.47 22.20 -33.43
C GLU A 23 7.06 21.94 -34.83
N SER A 24 8.33 22.30 -35.05
CA SER A 24 9.06 22.06 -36.32
C SER A 24 9.56 20.63 -36.50
N CYS A 25 9.71 19.88 -35.40
CA CYS A 25 10.11 18.48 -35.45
C CYS A 25 8.90 17.63 -35.89
N ASP A 26 8.86 17.26 -37.17
CA ASP A 26 7.78 16.48 -37.81
C ASP A 26 7.24 15.35 -36.93
N ARG A 27 5.92 15.11 -37.01
CA ARG A 27 5.15 14.09 -36.24
C ARG A 27 5.72 12.66 -36.30
N GLY A 28 6.72 12.39 -37.13
CA GLY A 28 7.43 11.12 -37.23
C GLY A 28 8.68 10.98 -36.34
N ALA A 29 9.39 12.08 -36.02
CA ALA A 29 10.68 12.02 -35.30
C ALA A 29 10.60 12.50 -33.83
N SER A 30 9.67 13.41 -33.52
CA SER A 30 9.51 14.05 -32.20
C SER A 30 8.70 13.24 -31.17
N GLY A 31 8.21 12.06 -31.57
CA GLY A 31 7.42 11.21 -30.68
C GLY A 31 8.14 10.94 -29.35
N SER A 32 9.44 10.64 -29.37
CA SER A 32 10.19 10.23 -28.18
C SER A 32 10.26 11.33 -27.10
N ALA A 33 10.49 12.59 -27.48
CA ALA A 33 10.60 13.72 -26.56
C ALA A 33 9.23 14.07 -25.95
N PHE A 34 8.19 14.13 -26.78
CA PHE A 34 6.82 14.36 -26.31
C PHE A 34 6.31 13.21 -25.43
N TYR A 35 6.60 11.95 -25.79
CA TYR A 35 6.30 10.78 -24.96
C TYR A 35 7.11 10.75 -23.66
N ALA A 36 8.35 11.26 -23.64
CA ALA A 36 9.17 11.35 -22.43
C ALA A 36 8.55 12.33 -21.42
N LEU A 37 8.14 13.52 -21.86
CA LEU A 37 7.42 14.50 -21.03
C LEU A 37 6.08 13.93 -20.52
N LYS A 38 5.33 13.23 -21.38
CA LYS A 38 4.08 12.57 -20.99
C LYS A 38 4.27 11.38 -20.05
N LYS A 39 5.42 10.68 -20.10
CA LYS A 39 5.79 9.61 -19.16
C LYS A 39 6.24 10.14 -17.80
N GLN A 40 6.81 11.34 -17.73
CA GLN A 40 7.20 11.99 -16.47
C GLN A 40 6.00 12.48 -15.66
N GLN A 41 4.82 12.58 -16.26
CA GLN A 41 3.58 12.78 -15.52
C GLN A 41 3.34 11.58 -14.59
N LEU A 42 3.50 11.79 -13.28
CA LEU A 42 3.22 10.80 -12.25
C LEU A 42 1.76 10.34 -12.38
N LYS A 43 1.55 9.15 -12.97
CA LYS A 43 0.22 8.55 -13.06
C LYS A 43 -0.29 8.35 -11.65
N LYS A 44 -1.33 9.11 -11.26
CA LYS A 44 -2.02 8.94 -9.97
C LYS A 44 -2.53 7.50 -9.90
N ARG A 45 -1.86 6.68 -9.09
CA ARG A 45 -2.27 5.29 -8.84
C ARG A 45 -3.41 5.35 -7.84
N LYS A 46 -4.46 4.57 -8.07
CA LYS A 46 -5.53 4.41 -7.08
C LYS A 46 -4.92 3.95 -5.75
N LEU A 47 -5.38 4.54 -4.65
CA LEU A 47 -5.06 4.05 -3.32
C LEU A 47 -5.72 2.68 -3.17
N VAL A 48 -4.94 1.62 -3.32
CA VAL A 48 -5.39 0.23 -3.21
C VAL A 48 -4.70 -0.41 -2.02
N ASP A 49 -5.44 -1.20 -1.24
CA ASP A 49 -4.87 -2.06 -0.20
C ASP A 49 -3.96 -3.11 -0.84
N ARG A 50 -2.65 -2.80 -0.91
CA ARG A 50 -1.63 -3.67 -1.52
C ARG A 50 -1.43 -4.97 -0.72
N ARG A 51 -1.82 -4.99 0.56
CA ARG A 51 -1.80 -6.18 1.42
C ARG A 51 -3.00 -7.07 1.20
N ALA A 52 -4.08 -6.60 0.58
CA ALA A 52 -5.26 -7.41 0.30
C ALA A 52 -5.14 -8.32 -0.94
N SER A 53 -4.06 -8.25 -1.70
CA SER A 53 -3.86 -9.11 -2.87
C SER A 53 -3.39 -10.52 -2.50
N LYS A 54 -3.82 -11.50 -3.31
CA LYS A 54 -3.43 -12.92 -3.21
C LYS A 54 -3.67 -13.53 -1.81
N SER A 55 -4.84 -13.27 -1.23
CA SER A 55 -5.27 -13.82 0.07
C SER A 55 -4.36 -13.50 1.27
N ARG A 56 -3.51 -12.47 1.16
CA ARG A 56 -2.65 -12.00 2.26
C ARG A 56 -3.39 -11.27 3.38
N LYS A 57 -4.69 -11.01 3.18
CA LYS A 57 -5.60 -10.45 4.18
C LYS A 57 -6.72 -11.45 4.41
N ILE A 58 -6.95 -11.79 5.68
CA ILE A 58 -8.07 -12.65 6.10
C ILE A 58 -9.37 -11.90 5.80
N ARG A 59 -10.29 -12.60 5.14
CA ARG A 59 -11.63 -12.10 4.85
C ARG A 59 -12.65 -13.09 5.39
N TYR A 60 -13.63 -12.56 6.10
CA TYR A 60 -14.72 -13.37 6.64
C TYR A 60 -15.80 -13.50 5.56
N HIS A 61 -15.56 -14.39 4.59
CA HIS A 61 -16.55 -14.81 3.59
C HIS A 61 -16.90 -16.27 3.83
N VAL A 62 -18.19 -16.59 3.78
CA VAL A 62 -18.65 -17.98 3.86
C VAL A 62 -18.41 -18.65 2.51
N HIS A 63 -17.75 -19.80 2.53
CA HIS A 63 -17.50 -20.61 1.33
C HIS A 63 -18.46 -21.81 1.34
N GLU A 64 -19.41 -21.84 0.42
CA GLU A 64 -20.48 -22.85 0.39
C GLU A 64 -19.95 -24.29 0.36
N LYS A 65 -18.90 -24.56 -0.43
CA LYS A 65 -18.32 -25.91 -0.59
C LYS A 65 -17.73 -26.52 0.68
N ILE A 66 -17.29 -25.70 1.63
CA ILE A 66 -16.71 -26.15 2.90
C ILE A 66 -17.70 -26.00 4.07
N THR A 67 -18.90 -25.48 3.79
CA THR A 67 -19.96 -25.39 4.79
C THR A 67 -20.45 -26.82 5.08
N ASN A 68 -20.60 -27.16 6.37
CA ASN A 68 -20.98 -28.51 6.83
C ASN A 68 -20.04 -29.64 6.34
N PHE A 69 -18.76 -29.34 6.07
CA PHE A 69 -17.81 -30.35 5.57
C PHE A 69 -17.54 -31.48 6.58
N MET A 70 -17.58 -31.19 7.88
CA MET A 70 -17.45 -32.17 8.96
C MET A 70 -18.42 -31.86 10.10
N ALA A 71 -18.92 -32.92 10.74
CA ALA A 71 -19.68 -32.78 11.98
C ALA A 71 -18.74 -32.43 13.15
N PRO A 72 -19.20 -31.63 14.13
CA PRO A 72 -18.40 -31.34 15.31
C PRO A 72 -18.18 -32.61 16.14
N VAL A 73 -16.93 -32.90 16.47
CA VAL A 73 -16.56 -34.00 17.37
C VAL A 73 -16.39 -33.42 18.77
N PRO A 74 -17.14 -33.90 19.79
CA PRO A 74 -17.03 -33.39 21.13
C PRO A 74 -15.65 -33.73 21.70
N MET A 75 -14.93 -32.70 22.16
CA MET A 75 -13.69 -32.88 22.92
C MET A 75 -14.05 -33.09 24.39
N VAL A 76 -13.77 -34.28 24.92
CA VAL A 76 -13.90 -34.54 26.36
C VAL A 76 -12.65 -34.00 27.05
N LEU A 77 -12.80 -32.84 27.69
CA LEU A 77 -11.75 -32.24 28.50
C LEU A 77 -11.71 -32.91 29.88
N PRO A 78 -10.52 -33.28 30.40
CA PRO A 78 -10.40 -33.73 31.77
C PRO A 78 -10.93 -32.70 32.77
N PRO A 79 -11.52 -33.11 33.91
CA PRO A 79 -12.08 -32.19 34.92
C PRO A 79 -11.04 -31.25 35.54
N MET A 80 -9.75 -31.56 35.41
CA MET A 80 -8.63 -30.72 35.89
C MET A 80 -8.29 -29.56 34.94
N THR A 81 -8.78 -29.57 33.70
CA THR A 81 -8.45 -28.56 32.67
C THR A 81 -8.60 -27.10 33.10
N PRO A 82 -9.68 -26.64 33.76
CA PRO A 82 -9.78 -25.24 34.17
C PRO A 82 -8.65 -24.84 35.14
N LYS A 83 -8.36 -25.69 36.12
CA LYS A 83 -7.27 -25.46 37.09
C LYS A 83 -5.89 -25.45 36.44
N LEU A 84 -5.69 -26.26 35.40
CA LEU A 84 -4.46 -26.28 34.61
C LEU A 84 -4.29 -24.99 33.81
N PHE A 85 -5.35 -24.48 33.16
CA PHE A 85 -5.27 -23.23 32.39
C PHE A 85 -5.03 -22.01 33.27
N GLU A 86 -5.62 -21.97 34.46
CA GLU A 86 -5.40 -20.88 35.43
C GLU A 86 -3.94 -20.80 35.92
N ASN A 87 -3.26 -21.94 36.04
CA ASN A 87 -1.92 -22.02 36.61
C ASN A 87 -0.83 -22.39 35.59
N LEU A 88 -1.15 -22.38 34.29
CA LEU A 88 -0.27 -22.88 33.22
C LEU A 88 1.11 -22.20 33.20
N PHE A 89 1.16 -20.92 33.54
CA PHE A 89 2.38 -20.10 33.57
C PHE A 89 2.68 -19.52 34.96
N GLY A 90 2.05 -20.03 36.02
CA GLY A 90 2.33 -19.61 37.40
C GLY A 90 1.83 -18.21 37.80
N THR A 91 0.94 -17.59 37.03
CA THR A 91 0.40 -16.23 37.31
C THR A 91 -0.71 -16.20 38.35
N GLY A 92 -1.27 -17.35 38.74
CA GLY A 92 -2.40 -17.47 39.67
C GLY A 92 -2.14 -17.03 41.12
N SER A 93 -0.89 -16.74 41.49
CA SER A 93 -0.54 -16.23 42.83
C SER A 93 -0.69 -14.71 42.97
N GLN A 94 -0.82 -13.97 41.86
CA GLN A 94 -0.94 -12.51 41.87
C GLN A 94 -2.42 -12.10 41.75
N LYS A 95 -3.23 -12.38 42.78
CA LYS A 95 -4.47 -11.63 42.94
C LYS A 95 -4.08 -10.24 43.42
N SER A 96 -3.89 -9.29 42.50
CA SER A 96 -3.84 -7.88 42.86
C SER A 96 -5.19 -7.53 43.50
N THR A 97 -5.20 -7.36 44.82
CA THR A 97 -6.27 -6.71 45.55
C THR A 97 -6.37 -5.27 45.03
N THR A 98 -7.26 -5.02 44.08
CA THR A 98 -7.61 -3.66 43.67
C THR A 98 -8.41 -3.02 44.81
N ALA A 99 -7.87 -1.92 45.35
CA ALA A 99 -8.55 -0.99 46.23
C ALA A 99 -9.44 -0.03 45.43
#